data_AF-A0A077WTM7-F1
#
_entry.id   AF-A0A077WTM7-F1
#
_cell.length_a   1.000
_cell.length_b   1.000
_cell.length_c   1.000
_cell.angle_alpha   90.00
_cell.angle_beta   90.00
_cell.angle_gamma   90.00
#
_symmetry.space_group_name_H-M   'P 1'
#
loop_
_entity.id
_entity.type
_entity.pdbx_description
1 polymer ?
#
loop_
_entity_poly.entity_id
_entity_poly.type
_entity_poly.pdbx_seq_one_letter_code
_entity_poly.pdbx_strand_id
1 'polypeptide(L)'
;MSHVLCQVPTLPASTEKYQQLVYDVTAQLLQPIQCILTALDRRALTLTKCANYESALRDATVMQHLSSSSAVGYLRAASIYYEQGKQRHVIDICNQALRMVDTRDPGYGILLQVKIHAQQRDGKRIDFVSQLPVEIVMTTLIPMFMDKDDPLDASQPCPYLYVSKL
;
A
#
# COMPACT_ATOMS: atom_id res chain seq x y z
N MET A 1 -17.67 6.13 -9.23
CA MET A 1 -19.06 5.68 -8.93
C MET A 1 -19.26 5.23 -7.48
N SER A 2 -18.22 4.88 -6.71
CA SER A 2 -18.36 4.32 -5.37
C SER A 2 -18.46 5.33 -4.22
N HIS A 3 -17.93 6.55 -4.37
CA HIS A 3 -17.98 7.59 -3.33
C HIS A 3 -19.42 7.98 -2.92
N VAL A 4 -20.40 7.83 -3.82
CA VAL A 4 -21.80 8.20 -3.59
C VAL A 4 -22.52 7.20 -2.66
N LEU A 5 -22.08 5.95 -2.63
CA LEU A 5 -22.74 4.90 -1.83
C LEU A 5 -22.41 4.99 -0.34
N CYS A 6 -21.32 5.69 0.01
CA CYS A 6 -20.82 5.78 1.39
C CYS A 6 -21.30 7.03 2.14
N GLN A 7 -22.14 7.88 1.54
CA GLN A 7 -22.60 9.13 2.13
C GLN A 7 -24.12 9.23 2.12
N VAL A 8 -24.69 9.76 3.20
CA VAL A 8 -26.12 10.10 3.23
C VAL A 8 -26.35 11.30 2.32
N PRO A 9 -27.21 11.19 1.28
CA PRO A 9 -27.46 12.30 0.38
C PRO A 9 -28.14 13.47 1.12
N THR A 10 -27.70 14.70 0.84
CA THR A 10 -28.38 15.90 1.32
C THR A 10 -29.62 16.18 0.45
N LEU A 11 -30.81 16.20 1.04
CA LEU A 11 -32.07 16.43 0.34
C LEU A 11 -32.50 17.92 0.42
N PRO A 12 -32.65 18.64 -0.70
CA PRO A 12 -32.92 20.08 -0.71
C PRO A 12 -34.38 20.44 -0.35
N ALA A 13 -35.34 19.54 -0.55
CA ALA A 13 -36.72 19.68 -0.08
C ALA A 13 -37.40 18.30 -0.07
N SER A 14 -37.78 17.81 1.11
CA SER A 14 -38.49 16.55 1.29
C SER A 14 -39.23 16.56 2.62
N THR A 15 -40.40 15.93 2.69
CA THR A 15 -41.10 15.74 3.98
C THR A 15 -40.27 14.85 4.90
N GLU A 16 -40.42 15.03 6.21
CA GLU A 16 -39.71 14.29 7.26
C GLU A 16 -39.74 12.76 7.04
N LYS A 17 -40.91 12.24 6.60
CA LYS A 17 -41.10 10.83 6.24
C LYS A 17 -40.13 10.34 5.16
N TYR A 18 -39.90 11.12 4.10
CA TYR A 18 -38.98 10.73 3.03
C TYR A 18 -37.52 10.92 3.42
N GLN A 19 -37.20 11.90 4.28
CA GLN A 19 -35.85 12.04 4.84
C GLN A 19 -35.48 10.80 5.67
N GLN A 20 -36.39 10.37 6.54
CA GLN A 20 -36.20 9.18 7.37
C GLN A 20 -36.04 7.92 6.51
N LEU A 21 -36.89 7.74 5.49
CA LEU A 21 -36.78 6.59 4.60
C LEU A 21 -35.43 6.55 3.86
N VAL A 22 -34.97 7.69 3.34
CA VAL A 22 -33.66 7.78 2.66
C VAL A 22 -32.52 7.48 3.63
N TYR A 23 -32.59 7.97 4.86
CA TYR A 23 -31.62 7.66 5.90
C TYR A 23 -31.59 6.15 6.20
N ASP A 24 -32.73 5.53 6.46
CA ASP A 24 -32.84 4.11 6.82
C ASP A 24 -32.32 3.21 5.70
N VAL A 25 -32.70 3.50 4.44
CA VAL A 25 -32.23 2.74 3.27
C VAL A 25 -30.72 2.95 3.06
N THR A 26 -30.20 4.15 3.28
CA THR A 26 -28.76 4.41 3.18
C THR A 26 -28.00 3.61 4.25
N ALA A 27 -28.49 3.58 5.49
CA ALA A 27 -27.91 2.80 6.56
C ALA A 27 -27.87 1.29 6.22
N GLN A 28 -28.94 0.77 5.61
CA GLN A 28 -29.01 -0.61 5.14
C GLN A 28 -28.00 -0.92 4.02
N LEU A 29 -27.66 0.04 3.16
CA LEU A 29 -26.63 -0.11 2.13
C LEU A 29 -25.21 -0.05 2.71
N LEU A 30 -24.99 0.76 3.74
CA LEU A 30 -23.68 0.93 4.38
C LEU A 30 -23.22 -0.32 5.14
N GLN A 31 -24.15 -1.00 5.83
CA GLN A 31 -23.83 -2.18 6.63
C GLN A 31 -23.08 -3.28 5.83
N PRO A 32 -23.57 -3.76 4.67
CA PRO A 32 -22.86 -4.78 3.90
C PRO A 32 -21.52 -4.27 3.35
N ILE A 33 -21.42 -2.98 2.96
CA ILE A 33 -20.14 -2.40 2.53
C ILE A 33 -19.11 -2.47 3.65
N GLN A 34 -19.51 -2.13 4.88
CA GLN A 34 -18.63 -2.19 6.05
C GLN A 34 -18.17 -3.61 6.35
N CYS A 35 -19.08 -4.59 6.26
CA CYS A 35 -18.74 -6.02 6.40
C CYS A 35 -17.72 -6.47 5.34
N ILE A 36 -17.92 -6.07 4.07
CA ILE A 36 -17.00 -6.39 2.98
C ILE A 36 -15.63 -5.76 3.23
N LEU A 37 -15.57 -4.48 3.63
CA LEU A 37 -14.31 -3.80 3.96
C LEU A 37 -13.56 -4.51 5.09
N THR A 38 -14.24 -4.91 6.16
CA THR A 38 -13.61 -5.66 7.27
C THR A 38 -13.12 -7.03 6.82
N ALA A 39 -13.88 -7.75 5.99
CA ALA A 39 -13.48 -9.06 5.48
C ALA A 39 -12.25 -8.95 4.56
N LEU A 40 -12.24 -7.98 3.64
CA LEU A 40 -11.11 -7.70 2.76
C LEU A 40 -9.87 -7.27 3.56
N ASP A 41 -10.02 -6.42 4.58
CA ASP A 41 -8.90 -5.97 5.40
C ASP A 41 -8.20 -7.15 6.11
N ARG A 42 -9.01 -8.04 6.70
CA ARG A 42 -8.52 -9.26 7.38
C ARG A 42 -7.87 -10.21 6.39
N ARG A 43 -8.48 -10.42 5.22
CA ARG A 43 -7.91 -11.30 4.18
C ARG A 43 -6.60 -10.75 3.64
N ALA A 44 -6.53 -9.46 3.34
CA ALA A 44 -5.32 -8.78 2.89
C ALA A 44 -4.20 -8.90 3.92
N LEU A 45 -4.49 -8.69 5.20
CA LEU A 45 -3.52 -8.88 6.29
C LEU A 45 -2.98 -10.31 6.31
N THR A 46 -3.84 -11.33 6.28
CA THR A 46 -3.43 -12.74 6.27
C THR A 46 -2.57 -13.07 5.05
N LEU A 47 -3.00 -12.63 3.85
CA LEU A 47 -2.25 -12.83 2.62
C LEU A 47 -0.86 -12.16 2.67
N THR A 48 -0.77 -10.98 3.29
CA THR A 48 0.51 -10.28 3.52
C THR A 48 1.43 -11.12 4.39
N LYS A 49 0.93 -11.70 5.48
CA LYS A 49 1.72 -12.57 6.37
C LYS A 49 2.13 -13.88 5.71
N CYS A 50 1.41 -14.33 4.68
CA CYS A 50 1.79 -15.44 3.82
C CYS A 50 2.66 -15.02 2.62
N ALA A 51 3.18 -13.78 2.59
CA ALA A 51 3.94 -13.20 1.48
C ALA A 51 3.22 -13.21 0.11
N ASN A 52 1.90 -13.39 0.08
CA ASN A 52 1.07 -13.32 -1.12
C ASN A 52 0.64 -11.86 -1.38
N TYR A 53 1.62 -11.02 -1.66
CA TYR A 53 1.45 -9.56 -1.72
C TYR A 53 0.53 -9.11 -2.86
N GLU A 54 0.60 -9.75 -4.02
CA GLU A 54 -0.26 -9.41 -5.17
C GLU A 54 -1.74 -9.59 -4.85
N SER A 55 -2.10 -10.69 -4.20
CA SER A 55 -3.48 -10.93 -3.79
C SER A 55 -3.92 -9.96 -2.69
N ALA A 56 -3.04 -9.65 -1.74
CA ALA A 56 -3.31 -8.66 -0.70
C ALA A 56 -3.53 -7.24 -1.28
N LEU A 57 -2.75 -6.85 -2.30
CA LEU A 57 -2.88 -5.56 -2.98
C LEU A 57 -4.17 -5.47 -3.79
N ARG A 58 -4.62 -6.57 -4.41
CA ARG A 58 -5.95 -6.62 -5.04
C ARG A 58 -7.05 -6.34 -4.03
N ASP A 59 -7.00 -6.96 -2.85
CA ASP A 59 -7.97 -6.71 -1.77
C ASP A 59 -7.95 -5.24 -1.32
N ALA A 60 -6.77 -4.68 -1.08
CA ALA A 60 -6.62 -3.27 -0.71
C ALA A 60 -7.15 -2.32 -1.80
N THR A 61 -6.97 -2.66 -3.08
CA THR A 61 -7.48 -1.89 -4.22
C THR A 61 -9.02 -1.92 -4.24
N VAL A 62 -9.63 -3.09 -4.02
CA VAL A 62 -11.09 -3.19 -3.89
C VAL A 62 -11.59 -2.34 -2.72
N MET A 63 -10.89 -2.33 -1.58
CA MET A 63 -11.25 -1.48 -0.44
C MET A 63 -11.21 0.02 -0.79
N GLN A 64 -10.16 0.46 -1.51
CA GLN A 64 -10.05 1.85 -1.99
C GLN A 64 -11.18 2.20 -2.96
N HIS A 65 -11.58 1.25 -3.81
CA HIS A 65 -12.74 1.47 -4.67
C HIS A 65 -14.02 1.56 -3.84
N LEU A 66 -14.29 0.64 -2.92
CA LEU A 66 -15.52 0.66 -2.12
C LEU A 66 -15.64 1.91 -1.23
N SER A 67 -14.53 2.42 -0.71
CA SER A 67 -14.54 3.61 0.16
C SER A 67 -13.32 4.50 -0.09
N SER A 68 -13.35 5.21 -1.22
CA SER A 68 -12.22 6.07 -1.67
C SER A 68 -11.93 7.27 -0.76
N SER A 69 -12.91 7.72 0.04
CA SER A 69 -12.72 8.81 1.00
C SER A 69 -12.25 8.34 2.38
N SER A 70 -12.12 7.02 2.58
CA SER A 70 -11.64 6.45 3.84
C SER A 70 -10.19 6.00 3.74
N ALA A 71 -9.44 6.17 4.83
CA ALA A 71 -8.03 5.80 4.87
C ALA A 71 -7.77 4.29 4.81
N VAL A 72 -8.76 3.45 5.14
CA VAL A 72 -8.54 2.02 5.45
C VAL A 72 -7.88 1.23 4.31
N GLY A 73 -8.37 1.37 3.07
CA GLY A 73 -7.81 0.67 1.92
C GLY A 73 -6.41 1.14 1.54
N TYR A 74 -6.12 2.44 1.74
CA TYR A 74 -4.81 3.01 1.49
C TYR A 74 -3.79 2.61 2.55
N LEU A 75 -4.18 2.61 3.83
CA LEU A 75 -3.34 2.16 4.93
C LEU A 75 -3.00 0.67 4.81
N ARG A 76 -3.95 -0.16 4.35
CA ARG A 76 -3.67 -1.57 4.06
C ARG A 76 -2.63 -1.73 2.95
N ALA A 77 -2.78 -1.01 1.83
CA ALA A 77 -1.80 -1.02 0.74
C ALA A 77 -0.43 -0.51 1.20
N ALA A 78 -0.37 0.58 1.97
CA ALA A 78 0.86 1.10 2.56
C ALA A 78 1.55 0.06 3.44
N SER A 79 0.81 -0.63 4.32
CA SER A 79 1.33 -1.71 5.14
C SER A 79 1.89 -2.87 4.30
N ILE A 80 1.23 -3.25 3.21
CA ILE A 80 1.71 -4.31 2.31
C ILE A 80 3.03 -3.94 1.63
N TYR A 81 3.17 -2.70 1.14
CA TYR A 81 4.42 -2.24 0.55
C TYR A 81 5.54 -2.09 1.58
N TYR A 82 5.19 -1.69 2.80
CA TYR A 82 6.14 -1.58 3.90
C TYR A 82 6.75 -2.93 4.27
N GLU A 83 5.95 -3.99 4.33
CA GLU A 83 6.41 -5.38 4.59
C GLU A 83 7.32 -5.91 3.47
N GLN A 84 7.18 -5.40 2.25
CA GLN A 84 8.08 -5.69 1.12
C GLN A 84 9.36 -4.83 1.14
N GLY A 85 9.50 -3.89 2.07
CA GLY A 85 10.60 -2.92 2.06
C GLY A 85 10.51 -1.85 0.97
N LYS A 86 9.40 -1.76 0.23
CA LYS A 86 9.20 -0.84 -0.91
C LYS A 86 8.80 0.58 -0.43
N GLN A 87 9.72 1.26 0.26
CA GLN A 87 9.42 2.56 0.91
C GLN A 87 8.90 3.62 -0.07
N ARG A 88 9.43 3.68 -1.29
CA ARG A 88 8.94 4.62 -2.32
C ARG A 88 7.45 4.40 -2.64
N HIS A 89 7.01 3.15 -2.75
CA HIS A 89 5.60 2.82 -3.00
C HIS A 89 4.71 3.19 -1.81
N VAL A 90 5.20 3.06 -0.57
CA VAL A 90 4.51 3.54 0.63
C VAL A 90 4.29 5.06 0.57
N ILE A 91 5.31 5.81 0.14
CA ILE A 91 5.21 7.27 -0.03
C ILE A 91 4.16 7.63 -1.09
N ASP A 92 4.18 6.95 -2.24
CA ASP A 92 3.28 7.22 -3.35
C ASP A 92 1.82 6.96 -2.98
N ILE A 93 1.52 5.83 -2.32
CA ILE A 93 0.15 5.50 -1.90
C ILE A 93 -0.34 6.45 -0.81
N CYS A 94 0.52 6.87 0.12
CA CYS A 94 0.14 7.88 1.11
C CYS A 94 -0.13 9.24 0.46
N ASN A 95 0.66 9.66 -0.53
CA ASN A 95 0.41 10.90 -1.28
C ASN A 95 -0.90 10.84 -2.08
N GLN A 96 -1.24 9.69 -2.64
CA GLN A 96 -2.55 9.49 -3.26
C GLN A 96 -3.67 9.59 -2.21
N ALA A 97 -3.55 8.89 -1.09
CA ALA A 97 -4.55 8.86 -0.03
C ALA A 97 -4.81 10.25 0.56
N LEU A 98 -3.77 11.02 0.84
CA LEU A 98 -3.88 12.37 1.40
C LEU A 98 -4.60 13.38 0.47
N ARG A 99 -4.75 13.06 -0.82
CA ARG A 99 -5.56 13.85 -1.78
C ARG A 99 -7.03 13.42 -1.83
N MET A 100 -7.34 12.20 -1.41
CA MET A 100 -8.64 11.55 -1.60
C MET A 100 -9.44 11.41 -0.30
N VAL A 101 -8.75 11.15 0.81
CA VAL A 101 -9.33 10.82 2.11
C VAL A 101 -9.80 12.10 2.81
N ASP A 102 -10.96 12.01 3.47
CA ASP A 102 -11.46 13.11 4.30
C ASP A 102 -10.48 13.41 5.44
N THR A 103 -10.12 14.67 5.62
CA THR A 103 -9.28 15.14 6.74
C THR A 103 -9.82 14.78 8.13
N ARG A 104 -11.13 14.50 8.24
CA ARG A 104 -11.80 14.05 9.47
C ARG A 104 -11.77 12.53 9.66
N ASP A 105 -11.35 11.76 8.66
CA ASP A 105 -11.18 10.32 8.81
C ASP A 105 -10.11 10.03 9.88
N PRO A 106 -10.38 9.13 10.84
CA PRO A 106 -9.46 8.86 11.95
C PRO A 106 -8.10 8.33 11.47
N GLY A 107 -8.01 7.75 10.27
CA GLY A 107 -6.78 7.28 9.67
C GLY A 107 -5.97 8.36 8.93
N TYR A 108 -6.49 9.58 8.76
CA TYR A 108 -5.77 10.65 8.06
C TYR A 108 -4.42 11.00 8.72
N GLY A 109 -4.41 11.11 10.06
CA GLY A 109 -3.18 11.33 10.82
C GLY A 109 -2.19 10.17 10.69
N ILE A 110 -2.69 8.94 10.61
CA ILE A 110 -1.86 7.73 10.42
C ILE A 110 -1.20 7.76 9.04
N LEU A 111 -1.90 8.18 7.99
CA LEU A 111 -1.33 8.33 6.64
C LEU A 111 -0.15 9.30 6.62
N LEU A 112 -0.25 10.45 7.31
CA LEU A 112 0.85 11.40 7.44
C LEU A 112 2.05 10.76 8.15
N GLN A 113 1.80 10.06 9.25
CA GLN A 113 2.86 9.42 10.03
C GLN A 113 3.56 8.32 9.23
N VAL A 114 2.80 7.44 8.56
CA VAL A 114 3.34 6.37 7.71
C VAL A 114 4.20 6.94 6.59
N LYS A 115 3.75 8.03 5.94
CA LYS A 115 4.54 8.73 4.92
C LYS A 115 5.87 9.24 5.48
N ILE A 116 5.86 9.91 6.62
CA ILE A 116 7.09 10.44 7.25
C ILE A 116 8.06 9.31 7.56
N HIS A 117 7.58 8.21 8.16
CA HIS A 117 8.42 7.04 8.45
C HIS A 117 9.00 6.42 7.18
N ALA A 118 8.19 6.30 6.11
CA ALA A 118 8.65 5.79 4.84
C ALA A 118 9.72 6.69 4.21
N GLN A 119 9.57 8.01 4.26
CA GLN A 119 10.58 8.97 3.79
C GLN A 119 11.89 8.85 4.55
N GLN A 120 11.83 8.72 5.88
CA GLN A 120 13.02 8.51 6.71
C GLN A 120 13.73 7.20 6.37
N ARG A 121 12.98 6.13 6.08
CA ARG A 121 13.56 4.84 5.68
C ARG A 121 14.11 4.83 4.27
N ASP A 122 13.44 5.49 3.32
CA ASP A 122 13.92 5.64 1.93
C ASP A 122 15.25 6.41 1.86
N GLY A 123 15.43 7.39 2.76
CA GLY A 123 16.68 8.12 2.91
C GLY A 123 17.82 7.33 3.59
N LYS A 124 17.53 6.19 4.23
CA LYS A 124 18.57 5.35 4.84
C LYS A 124 19.19 4.45 3.77
N ARG A 125 20.47 4.68 3.50
CA ARG A 125 21.31 3.71 2.79
C ARG A 125 22.12 2.91 3.79
N ILE A 126 22.00 1.59 3.73
CA ILE A 126 22.81 0.66 4.52
C ILE A 126 23.69 -0.07 3.52
N ASP A 127 24.98 0.28 3.50
CA ASP A 127 25.97 -0.52 2.78
C ASP A 127 26.46 -1.63 3.71
N PHE A 128 25.68 -2.71 3.77
CA PHE A 128 26.08 -3.90 4.55
C PHE A 128 27.11 -4.73 3.79
N VAL A 129 27.21 -4.58 2.46
CA VAL A 129 28.13 -5.38 1.63
C VAL A 129 29.58 -5.04 1.97
N SER A 130 29.92 -3.75 2.13
CA SER A 130 31.27 -3.35 2.56
C SER A 130 31.62 -3.78 3.98
N GLN A 131 30.63 -4.13 4.81
CA GLN A 131 30.83 -4.57 6.19
C GLN A 131 30.96 -6.10 6.31
N LEU A 132 30.74 -6.84 5.22
CA LEU A 132 30.90 -8.29 5.22
C LEU A 132 32.35 -8.68 4.90
N PRO A 133 32.85 -9.81 5.44
CA PRO A 133 34.11 -10.39 5.01
C PRO A 133 34.12 -10.57 3.48
N VAL A 134 35.21 -10.16 2.83
CA VAL A 134 35.35 -10.22 1.37
C VAL A 134 35.05 -11.61 0.82
N GLU A 135 35.41 -12.66 1.56
CA GLU A 135 35.13 -14.04 1.20
C GLU A 135 33.63 -14.34 1.13
N ILE A 136 32.82 -13.86 2.09
CA ILE A 136 31.35 -14.01 2.07
C ILE A 136 30.75 -13.27 0.88
N VAL A 137 31.25 -12.07 0.59
CA VAL A 137 30.79 -11.29 -0.56
C VAL A 137 31.05 -12.04 -1.87
N MET A 138 32.28 -12.51 -2.07
CA MET A 138 32.72 -13.13 -3.31
C MET A 138 32.17 -14.54 -3.52
N THR A 139 32.08 -15.36 -2.46
CA THR A 139 31.71 -16.79 -2.57
C THR A 139 30.24 -17.05 -2.36
N THR A 140 29.51 -16.15 -1.68
CA THR A 140 28.10 -16.36 -1.33
C THR A 140 27.20 -15.32 -1.98
N LEU A 141 27.44 -14.04 -1.75
CA LEU A 141 26.52 -12.98 -2.20
C LEU A 141 26.54 -12.79 -3.70
N ILE A 142 27.72 -12.58 -4.31
CA ILE A 142 27.82 -12.37 -5.77
C ILE A 142 27.17 -13.53 -6.52
N PRO A 143 27.47 -14.82 -6.23
CA PRO A 143 26.83 -15.94 -6.91
C PRO A 143 25.30 -16.05 -6.74
N MET A 144 24.70 -15.46 -5.69
CA MET A 144 23.24 -15.45 -5.54
C MET A 144 22.54 -14.48 -6.51
N PHE A 145 23.23 -13.43 -6.95
CA PHE A 145 22.70 -12.44 -7.90
C PHE A 145 23.10 -12.73 -9.34
N MET A 146 23.98 -13.69 -9.55
CA MET A 146 24.48 -14.07 -10.87
C MET A 146 23.87 -15.39 -11.30
N ASP A 147 23.47 -15.48 -12.56
CA ASP A 147 23.12 -16.78 -13.13
C ASP A 147 24.36 -17.68 -13.07
N LYS A 148 24.16 -18.93 -12.64
CA LYS A 148 25.25 -19.90 -12.47
C LYS A 148 26.02 -20.17 -13.76
N ASP A 149 25.39 -19.89 -14.90
CA ASP A 149 25.94 -20.09 -16.24
C ASP A 149 26.65 -18.84 -16.79
N ASP A 150 26.64 -17.71 -16.07
CA ASP A 150 27.25 -16.44 -16.51
C ASP A 150 28.06 -15.78 -15.38
N PRO A 151 29.22 -16.37 -14.99
CA PRO A 151 30.11 -15.78 -14.01
C PRO A 151 30.66 -14.42 -14.50
N LEU A 152 31.00 -13.50 -13.59
CA LEU A 152 31.60 -12.20 -13.95
C LEU A 152 32.90 -12.45 -14.72
N ASP A 153 32.86 -12.30 -16.03
CA ASP A 153 34.05 -12.17 -16.84
C ASP A 153 34.54 -10.73 -16.73
N ALA A 154 35.73 -10.54 -16.16
CA ALA A 154 36.35 -9.21 -16.04
C ALA A 154 36.59 -8.53 -17.40
N SER A 155 36.56 -9.28 -18.50
CA SER A 155 36.66 -8.77 -19.87
C SER A 155 35.31 -8.45 -20.51
N GLN A 156 34.19 -8.84 -19.89
CA GLN A 156 32.84 -8.55 -20.39
C GLN A 156 32.12 -7.56 -19.47
N PRO A 157 31.57 -6.45 -20.02
CA PRO A 157 30.74 -5.54 -19.25
C PRO A 157 29.51 -6.24 -18.65
N CYS A 158 29.42 -6.33 -17.33
CA CYS A 158 28.28 -6.93 -16.65
C CYS A 158 27.08 -5.97 -16.65
N PRO A 159 25.94 -6.31 -17.29
CA PRO A 159 24.79 -5.42 -17.38
C PRO A 159 24.20 -5.02 -16.02
N TYR A 160 24.34 -5.88 -15.02
CA TYR A 160 23.90 -5.65 -13.64
C TYR A 160 24.73 -4.57 -12.92
N LEU A 161 25.93 -4.24 -13.41
CA LEU A 161 26.81 -3.21 -12.86
C LEU A 161 26.65 -1.85 -13.56
N TYR A 162 25.70 -1.71 -14.49
CA TYR A 162 25.33 -0.41 -15.07
C TYR A 162 24.46 0.42 -14.10
N VAL A 163 24.94 0.60 -12.87
CA VAL A 163 24.23 1.31 -11.80
C VAL A 163 24.19 2.84 -11.98
N SER A 164 24.81 3.37 -13.03
CA SER A 164 24.63 4.77 -13.46
C SER A 164 25.04 4.91 -14.93
N LYS A 165 24.10 5.26 -15.82
CA LYS A 165 24.44 5.90 -17.09
C LYS A 165 24.53 7.40 -16.78
N LEU A 166 25.76 7.92 -16.81
CA LEU A 166 26.02 9.37 -16.82
C LEU A 166 25.41 10.00 -18.08
#